data_AF-A0A9R0UZR2-F1
#
_entry.id   AF-A0A9R0UZR2-F1
#
_cell.length_a   1.000
_cell.length_b   1.000
_cell.length_c   1.000
_cell.angle_alpha   90.00
_cell.angle_beta   90.00
_cell.angle_gamma   90.00
#
_symmetry.space_group_name_H-M   'P 1'
#
loop_
_entity.id
_entity.type
_entity.pdbx_description
1 polymer ?
#
loop_
_entity_poly.entity_id
_entity_poly.type
_entity_poly.pdbx_seq_one_letter_code
_entity_poly.pdbx_strand_id
1 'polypeptide(L)'
;MVDEGMAALRRRIREVEDEEVEEPEEEEEEGGVDVFVPPGEWTELERRHHGLYVAGVREALGILFALLVRARPGLGAGVVALVLLSVPATVLLVSAELVRAVHSISAAVLSGRM
;
A
#
# COMPACT_ATOMS: atom_id res chain seq x y z
N MET A 1 42.64 -9.35 -29.21
CA MET A 1 41.97 -10.49 -28.53
C MET A 1 40.91 -10.06 -27.52
N VAL A 2 40.30 -8.86 -27.66
CA VAL A 2 39.15 -8.42 -26.84
C VAL A 2 37.83 -8.50 -27.62
N ASP A 3 37.90 -8.40 -28.95
CA ASP A 3 36.72 -8.39 -29.83
C ASP A 3 35.93 -9.71 -29.83
N GLU A 4 36.59 -10.85 -29.62
CA GLU A 4 35.95 -12.17 -29.52
C GLU A 4 34.89 -12.21 -28.40
N GLY A 5 35.20 -11.59 -27.25
CA GLY A 5 34.30 -11.53 -26.10
C GLY A 5 33.12 -10.60 -26.31
N MET A 6 33.32 -9.47 -27.00
CA MET A 6 32.25 -8.50 -27.28
C MET A 6 31.28 -9.00 -28.35
N ALA A 7 31.76 -9.72 -29.35
CA ALA A 7 30.90 -10.37 -30.34
C ALA A 7 30.05 -11.49 -29.72
N ALA A 8 30.67 -12.31 -28.85
CA ALA A 8 29.95 -13.35 -28.11
C ALA A 8 28.88 -12.76 -27.17
N LEU A 9 29.18 -11.63 -26.51
CA LEU A 9 28.24 -10.97 -25.61
C LEU A 9 27.05 -10.36 -26.38
N ARG A 10 27.30 -9.66 -27.49
CA ARG A 10 26.24 -9.10 -28.34
C ARG A 10 25.34 -10.17 -28.93
N ARG A 11 25.90 -11.33 -29.29
CA ARG A 11 25.14 -12.48 -29.76
C ARG A 11 24.21 -13.01 -28.67
N ARG A 12 24.69 -13.17 -27.44
CA ARG A 12 23.88 -13.64 -26.31
C ARG A 12 22.78 -12.67 -25.89
N ILE A 13 23.06 -11.36 -25.92
CA ILE A 13 22.02 -10.34 -25.65
C ILE A 13 20.90 -10.44 -26.68
N ARG A 14 21.24 -10.60 -27.96
CA ARG A 14 20.25 -10.72 -29.04
C ARG A 14 19.46 -12.02 -28.98
N GLU A 15 20.10 -13.12 -28.60
CA GLU A 15 19.47 -14.43 -28.41
C GLU A 15 18.45 -14.41 -27.26
N VAL A 16 18.74 -13.70 -26.16
CA VAL A 16 17.79 -13.50 -25.04
C VAL A 16 16.66 -12.54 -25.42
N GLU A 17 16.94 -11.46 -26.14
CA GLU A 17 15.92 -10.50 -26.63
C GLU A 17 14.96 -11.16 -27.64
N ASP A 18 15.48 -12.02 -28.52
CA ASP A 18 14.65 -12.77 -29.48
C ASP A 18 13.82 -13.87 -28.75
N GLU A 19 14.35 -14.50 -27.69
CA GLU A 19 13.59 -15.45 -26.84
C GLU A 19 12.48 -14.75 -26.02
N GLU A 20 12.74 -13.55 -25.50
CA GLU A 20 11.72 -12.72 -24.80
C GLU A 20 10.57 -12.29 -25.72
N VAL A 21 10.81 -12.16 -27.04
CA VAL A 21 9.81 -11.75 -28.04
C VAL A 21 9.06 -12.96 -28.66
N GLU A 22 9.67 -14.15 -28.68
CA GLU A 22 9.05 -15.37 -29.19
C GLU A 22 8.21 -16.13 -28.16
N GLU A 23 8.39 -15.88 -26.86
CA GLU A 23 7.37 -16.22 -25.89
C GLU A 23 6.12 -15.40 -26.20
N PRO A 24 4.92 -16.02 -26.30
CA PRO A 24 3.72 -15.28 -26.64
C PRO A 24 3.55 -14.15 -25.62
N GLU A 25 3.59 -12.92 -26.13
CA GLU A 25 3.09 -11.72 -25.47
C GLU A 25 1.64 -11.99 -25.03
N GLU A 26 1.47 -12.68 -23.90
CA GLU A 26 0.26 -12.61 -23.10
C GLU A 26 0.27 -11.21 -22.51
N GLU A 27 -0.22 -10.27 -23.32
CA GLU A 27 -0.61 -8.91 -22.97
C GLU A 27 0.08 -8.40 -21.70
N GLU A 28 1.31 -7.90 -21.86
CA GLU A 28 1.97 -7.11 -20.83
C GLU A 28 1.10 -5.90 -20.49
N GLU A 29 0.22 -6.05 -19.50
CA GLU A 29 -0.23 -4.92 -18.70
C GLU A 29 0.95 -4.52 -17.81
N GLU A 30 1.81 -3.68 -18.38
CA GLU A 30 2.71 -2.73 -17.73
C GLU A 30 3.13 -3.06 -16.27
N GLY A 31 4.23 -3.82 -16.14
CA GLY A 31 5.09 -3.75 -14.96
C GLY A 31 4.90 -4.85 -13.93
N GLY A 32 5.88 -5.76 -13.89
CA GLY A 32 6.01 -6.83 -12.89
C GLY A 32 5.80 -6.37 -11.45
N VAL A 33 4.60 -6.64 -10.95
CA VAL A 33 4.21 -6.75 -9.54
C VAL A 33 3.14 -7.83 -9.55
N ASP A 34 3.25 -8.84 -8.69
CA ASP A 34 2.22 -9.87 -8.50
C ASP A 34 0.82 -9.29 -8.69
N VAL A 35 0.16 -9.64 -9.80
CA VAL A 35 -1.20 -9.18 -10.07
C VAL A 35 -2.05 -9.78 -8.97
N PHE A 36 -2.42 -8.95 -8.00
CA PHE A 36 -3.19 -9.39 -6.85
C PHE A 36 -4.54 -9.91 -7.36
N VAL A 37 -4.71 -11.23 -7.37
CA VAL A 37 -5.98 -11.86 -7.70
C VAL A 37 -6.86 -11.82 -6.44
N PRO A 38 -7.94 -11.02 -6.43
CA PRO A 38 -8.81 -10.96 -5.27
C PRO A 38 -9.45 -12.35 -5.03
N PRO A 39 -9.49 -12.84 -3.78
CA PRO A 39 -10.17 -14.06 -3.40
C PRO A 39 -11.63 -14.07 -3.91
N GLY A 40 -12.10 -15.23 -4.38
CA GLY A 40 -13.47 -15.37 -4.90
C GLY A 40 -14.58 -15.10 -3.88
N GLU A 41 -14.24 -15.11 -2.60
CA GLU A 41 -15.11 -14.80 -1.46
C GLU A 41 -15.31 -13.30 -1.22
N TRP A 42 -14.63 -12.42 -1.97
CA TRP A 42 -14.79 -10.98 -1.84
C TRP A 42 -16.13 -10.48 -2.39
N THR A 43 -16.79 -9.66 -1.58
CA THR A 43 -17.96 -8.91 -1.98
C THR A 43 -17.63 -7.93 -3.11
N GLU A 44 -18.63 -7.54 -3.88
CA GLU A 44 -18.46 -6.59 -5.00
C GLU A 44 -17.99 -5.22 -4.52
N LEU A 45 -18.36 -4.83 -3.30
CA LEU A 45 -17.91 -3.60 -2.65
C LEU A 45 -16.40 -3.64 -2.35
N GLU A 46 -15.89 -4.77 -1.85
CA GLU A 46 -14.47 -4.95 -1.55
C GLU A 46 -13.63 -4.89 -2.82
N ARG A 47 -14.04 -5.62 -3.87
CA ARG A 47 -13.35 -5.60 -5.18
C ARG A 47 -13.29 -4.20 -5.78
N ARG A 48 -14.39 -3.44 -5.73
CA ARG A 48 -14.45 -2.09 -6.29
C ARG A 48 -13.57 -1.09 -5.54
N HIS A 49 -13.44 -1.21 -4.21
CA HIS A 49 -12.69 -0.25 -3.40
C HIS A 49 -11.22 -0.64 -3.21
N HIS A 50 -10.86 -1.90 -3.45
CA HIS A 50 -9.51 -2.39 -3.26
C HIS A 50 -8.47 -1.64 -4.07
N GLY A 51 -8.70 -1.44 -5.38
CA GLY A 51 -7.75 -0.74 -6.24
C GLY A 51 -7.46 0.70 -5.79
N LEU A 52 -8.52 1.44 -5.42
CA LEU A 52 -8.40 2.79 -4.89
C LEU A 52 -7.68 2.82 -3.54
N TYR A 53 -7.96 1.86 -2.66
CA TYR A 53 -7.30 1.72 -1.38
C TYR A 53 -5.80 1.45 -1.54
N VAL A 54 -5.43 0.46 -2.36
CA VAL A 54 -4.04 0.09 -2.61
C VAL A 54 -3.26 1.24 -3.25
N ALA A 55 -3.85 1.89 -4.26
CA ALA A 55 -3.23 3.03 -4.92
C ALA A 55 -2.96 4.18 -3.92
N GLY A 56 -3.96 4.54 -3.10
CA GLY A 56 -3.81 5.59 -2.09
C GLY A 56 -2.78 5.25 -1.01
N VAL A 57 -2.76 4.00 -0.54
CA VAL A 57 -1.76 3.52 0.43
C VAL A 57 -0.35 3.57 -0.18
N ARG A 58 -0.18 3.06 -1.40
CA ARG A 58 1.11 3.07 -2.10
C ARG A 58 1.65 4.48 -2.30
N GLU A 59 0.79 5.40 -2.73
CA GLU A 59 1.15 6.80 -2.92
C GLU A 59 1.56 7.47 -1.60
N ALA A 60 0.76 7.28 -0.54
CA ALA A 60 1.07 7.81 0.78
C ALA A 60 2.40 7.27 1.34
N LEU A 61 2.66 5.96 1.19
CA LEU A 61 3.94 5.37 1.56
C LEU A 61 5.09 5.92 0.70
N GLY A 62 4.91 6.08 -0.60
CA GLY A 62 5.92 6.66 -1.49
C GLY A 62 6.32 8.07 -1.07
N ILE A 63 5.34 8.92 -0.75
CA ILE A 63 5.57 10.27 -0.22
C ILE A 63 6.29 10.22 1.12
N LEU A 64 5.85 9.34 2.02
CA LEU A 64 6.48 9.15 3.33
C LEU A 64 7.95 8.75 3.18
N PHE A 65 8.24 7.76 2.35
CA PHE A 65 9.61 7.32 2.07
C PHE A 65 10.46 8.44 1.44
N ALA A 66 9.92 9.17 0.47
CA ALA A 66 10.61 10.30 -0.14
C ALA A 66 10.93 11.40 0.89
N LEU A 67 10.01 11.67 1.83
CA LEU A 67 10.23 12.58 2.95
C LEU A 67 11.29 12.06 3.92
N LEU A 68 11.27 10.77 4.28
CA LEU A 68 12.28 10.18 5.15
C LEU A 68 13.69 10.24 4.55
N VAL A 69 13.82 9.93 3.26
CA VAL A 69 15.11 9.93 2.56
C VAL A 69 15.66 11.35 2.40
N ARG A 70 14.77 12.34 2.23
CA ARG A 70 15.17 13.73 1.97
C ARG A 70 15.31 14.59 3.24
N ALA A 71 14.68 14.19 4.34
CA ALA A 71 14.72 14.94 5.59
C ALA A 71 15.92 14.55 6.47
N ARG A 72 16.33 15.46 7.36
CA ARG A 72 17.27 15.12 8.44
C ARG A 72 16.67 13.97 9.27
N PRO A 73 17.47 12.97 9.68
CA PRO A 73 16.98 11.70 10.27
C PRO A 73 15.97 11.87 11.42
N GLY A 74 16.03 13.00 12.16
CA GLY A 74 15.07 13.32 13.22
C GLY A 74 13.63 13.62 12.77
N LEU A 75 13.43 14.25 11.60
CA LEU A 75 12.08 14.53 11.10
C LEU A 75 11.39 13.26 10.57
N GLY A 76 12.16 12.39 9.90
CA GLY A 76 11.67 11.09 9.46
C GLY A 76 11.18 10.23 10.62
N ALA A 77 11.96 10.17 11.69
CA ALA A 77 11.58 9.47 12.92
C ALA A 77 10.29 10.06 13.56
N GLY A 78 10.12 11.38 13.53
CA GLY A 78 8.91 12.04 14.02
C GLY A 78 7.65 11.68 13.24
N VAL A 79 7.73 11.64 11.90
CA VAL A 79 6.57 11.24 11.07
C VAL A 79 6.23 9.77 11.27
N VAL A 80 7.23 8.88 11.35
CA VAL A 80 7.01 7.46 11.65
C VAL A 80 6.36 7.29 13.03
N ALA A 81 6.83 8.02 14.03
CA ALA A 81 6.24 8.00 15.37
C ALA A 81 4.78 8.47 15.35
N LEU A 82 4.45 9.55 14.60
CA LEU A 82 3.08 10.01 14.45
C LEU A 82 2.18 8.96 13.79
N VAL A 83 2.66 8.28 12.75
CA VAL A 83 1.90 7.20 12.09
C VAL A 83 1.67 6.04 13.07
N LEU A 84 2.70 5.60 13.78
CA LEU A 84 2.59 4.54 14.80
C LEU A 84 1.65 4.92 15.95
N LEU A 85 1.64 6.19 16.36
CA LEU A 85 0.77 6.68 17.44
C LEU A 85 -0.68 6.94 16.97
N SER A 86 -0.90 7.15 15.67
CA SER A 86 -2.23 7.47 15.14
C SER A 86 -3.25 6.35 15.38
N VAL A 87 -2.82 5.09 15.24
CA VAL A 87 -3.67 3.92 15.46
C VAL A 87 -4.09 3.78 16.93
N PRO A 88 -3.18 3.72 17.92
CA PRO A 88 -3.60 3.66 19.32
C PRO A 88 -4.36 4.92 19.76
N ALA A 89 -4.01 6.10 19.24
CA ALA A 89 -4.74 7.33 19.56
C ALA A 89 -6.19 7.30 19.06
N THR A 90 -6.44 6.86 17.84
CA THR A 90 -7.81 6.74 17.30
C THR A 90 -8.63 5.71 18.06
N VAL A 91 -8.05 4.56 18.43
CA VAL A 91 -8.72 3.55 19.27
C VAL A 91 -9.11 4.12 20.63
N LEU A 92 -8.21 4.85 21.28
CA LEU A 92 -8.50 5.51 22.57
C LEU A 92 -9.60 6.57 22.43
N LEU A 93 -9.58 7.36 21.36
CA LEU A 93 -10.60 8.37 21.11
C LEU A 93 -11.97 7.75 20.85
N VAL A 94 -12.05 6.74 19.98
CA VAL A 94 -13.30 6.05 19.65
C VAL A 94 -13.86 5.36 20.89
N SER A 95 -13.02 4.67 21.68
CA SER A 95 -13.47 4.04 22.92
C SER A 95 -13.95 5.06 23.96
N ALA A 96 -13.27 6.20 24.11
CA ALA A 96 -13.70 7.27 25.00
C ALA A 96 -15.06 7.86 24.58
N GLU A 97 -15.27 8.10 23.28
CA GLU A 97 -16.55 8.56 22.76
C GLU A 97 -17.66 7.53 22.94
N LEU A 98 -17.35 6.24 22.79
CA LEU A 98 -18.32 5.17 23.02
C LEU A 98 -18.76 5.13 24.49
N VAL A 99 -17.81 5.26 25.43
CA VAL A 99 -18.12 5.33 26.87
C VAL A 99 -18.98 6.56 27.19
N ARG A 100 -18.66 7.72 26.61
CA ARG A 100 -19.46 8.94 26.76
C ARG A 100 -20.87 8.76 26.22
N ALA A 101 -21.00 8.18 25.04
CA ALA A 101 -22.29 7.89 24.42
C ALA A 101 -23.13 6.97 25.32
N VAL A 102 -22.56 5.86 25.81
CA VAL A 102 -23.24 4.94 26.73
C VAL A 102 -23.65 5.63 28.03
N HIS A 103 -22.77 6.43 28.63
CA HIS A 103 -23.10 7.18 29.84
C HIS A 103 -24.22 8.21 29.62
N SER A 104 -24.20 8.89 28.48
CA SER A 104 -25.25 9.86 28.12
C SER A 104 -26.62 9.18 27.94
N ILE A 105 -26.64 8.01 27.32
CA ILE A 105 -27.85 7.22 27.09
C ILE A 105 -28.37 6.68 28.43
N SER A 106 -27.51 6.11 29.27
CA SER A 106 -27.93 5.60 30.57
C SER A 106 -28.45 6.72 31.49
N ALA A 107 -27.79 7.88 31.49
CA ALA A 107 -28.27 9.06 32.22
C ALA A 107 -29.62 9.56 31.69
N ALA A 108 -29.83 9.57 30.36
CA ALA A 108 -31.09 9.98 29.76
C ALA A 108 -32.24 9.02 30.09
N VAL A 109 -31.98 7.70 30.06
CA VAL A 109 -32.93 6.65 30.43
C VAL A 109 -33.25 6.72 31.93
N LEU A 110 -32.24 6.88 32.79
CA LEU A 110 -32.44 6.93 34.24
C LEU A 110 -33.10 8.23 34.72
N SER A 111 -32.91 9.33 33.99
CA SER A 111 -33.54 10.63 34.29
C SER A 111 -34.98 10.72 33.77
N GLY A 112 -35.56 9.63 33.25
CA GLY A 112 -36.95 9.59 32.79
C GLY A 112 -37.24 10.49 31.58
N ARG A 113 -36.21 10.80 30.78
CA ARG A 113 -36.29 11.69 29.61
C ARG A 113 -36.57 10.94 28.28
N MET A 114 -37.15 9.75 28.36
CA MET A 114 -37.69 9.03 27.20
C MET A 114 -39.21 8.98 27.27
#